data_AF-A0A4V1SRG3-F1
#
_entry.id   AF-A0A4V1SRG3-F1
#
_cell.length_a   1.000
_cell.length_b   1.000
_cell.length_c   1.000
_cell.angle_alpha   90.00
_cell.angle_beta   90.00
_cell.angle_gamma   90.00
#
_symmetry.space_group_name_H-M   'P 1'
#
loop_
_entity.id
_entity.type
_entity.pdbx_description
1 polymer ?
#
loop_
_entity_poly.entity_id
_entity_poly.type
_entity_poly.pdbx_seq_one_letter_code
_entity_poly.pdbx_strand_id
1 'polypeptide(L)' 'MADPITLDIPHKLGRAEARRRLENGMGQLAGFLPQGRVTHHAWAGDRLSFTVEALGQRVSAQLDVL' A
#
# COMPACT_ATOMS: atom_id res chain seq x y z
N MET A 1 5.42 -20.02 -2.68
CA MET A 1 4.86 -18.73 -2.24
C MET A 1 5.37 -18.50 -0.84
N ALA A 2 6.01 -17.36 -0.57
CA ALA A 2 6.34 -16.99 0.81
C ALA A 2 5.05 -16.68 1.56
N ASP A 3 5.01 -16.98 2.85
CA ASP A 3 3.86 -16.63 3.70
C ASP A 3 3.64 -15.11 3.68
N PRO A 4 2.37 -14.65 3.58
CA PRO A 4 2.05 -13.24 3.57
C PRO A 4 2.42 -12.58 4.90
N ILE A 5 2.98 -11.38 4.83
CA ILE A 5 3.26 -10.56 6.01
C ILE A 5 1.98 -9.77 6.33
N THR A 6 1.38 -10.06 7.48
CA THR A 6 0.22 -9.31 8.00
C THR A 6 0.68 -8.33 9.07
N LEU A 7 0.29 -7.07 8.95
CA LEU A 7 0.69 -5.98 9.84
C LEU A 7 -0.54 -5.13 10.20
N ASP A 8 -0.81 -4.99 11.49
CA ASP A 8 -1.82 -4.06 11.99
C ASP A 8 -1.14 -2.75 12.39
N ILE A 9 -1.55 -1.64 11.76
CA ILE A 9 -1.00 -0.31 12.03
C ILE A 9 -2.04 0.49 12.84
N PRO A 10 -1.90 0.60 14.17
CA PRO A 10 -2.86 1.34 14.98
C PRO A 10 -2.81 2.84 14.65
N HIS A 11 -3.97 3.43 14.36
CA HIS A 11 -4.10 4.86 14.10
C HIS A 11 -5.28 5.46 14.87
N LYS A 12 -5.19 6.77 15.14
CA LYS A 12 -6.29 7.58 15.71
C LYS A 12 -7.12 8.29 14.65
N LEU A 13 -6.86 8.01 13.37
CA LEU A 13 -7.55 8.63 12.24
C LEU A 13 -8.89 7.93 12.01
N GLY A 14 -9.91 8.68 11.58
CA GLY A 14 -11.10 8.07 11.00
C GLY A 14 -10.82 7.50 9.61
N ARG A 15 -11.64 6.54 9.15
CA ARG A 15 -11.46 5.84 7.85
C ARG A 15 -11.20 6.77 6.67
N ALA A 16 -11.97 7.86 6.54
CA ALA A 16 -11.80 8.82 5.46
C ALA A 16 -10.43 9.53 5.47
N GLU A 17 -9.93 9.91 6.65
CA GLU A 17 -8.63 10.58 6.78
C GLU A 17 -7.47 9.59 6.61
N ALA A 18 -7.61 8.36 7.11
CA ALA A 18 -6.65 7.30 6.89
C ALA A 18 -6.50 6.99 5.39
N ARG A 19 -7.63 6.83 4.68
CA ARG A 19 -7.66 6.68 3.22
C ARG A 19 -6.98 7.84 2.50
N ARG A 20 -7.36 9.09 2.83
CA ARG A 20 -6.77 10.29 2.21
C ARG A 20 -5.25 10.33 2.39
N ARG A 21 -4.74 9.96 3.56
CA ARG A 21 -3.30 9.88 3.81
C ARG A 21 -2.63 8.78 3.00
N LEU A 22 -3.26 7.62 2.87
CA LEU A 22 -2.74 6.52 2.07
C LEU A 22 -2.70 6.90 0.59
N GLU A 23 -3.78 7.48 0.05
CA GLU A 23 -3.82 8.01 -1.33
C GLU A 23 -2.69 9.01 -1.59
N ASN A 24 -2.47 9.97 -0.69
CA ASN A 24 -1.38 10.93 -0.81
C ASN A 24 0.01 10.29 -0.64
N GLY A 25 0.13 9.31 0.26
CA GLY A 25 1.36 8.59 0.56
C GLY A 25 1.77 7.61 -0.54
N MET A 26 0.82 7.04 -1.29
CA MET A 26 1.11 6.08 -2.37
C MET A 26 2.01 6.68 -3.45
N GLY A 27 1.87 7.97 -3.75
CA GLY A 27 2.77 8.68 -4.66
C GLY A 27 4.20 8.80 -4.12
N GLN A 28 4.34 8.94 -2.80
CA GLN A 28 5.65 9.02 -2.13
C GLN A 28 6.28 7.64 -1.91
N LEU A 29 5.48 6.57 -1.88
CA LEU A 29 5.92 5.21 -1.60
C LEU A 29 6.96 4.71 -2.62
N ALA A 30 6.85 5.14 -3.88
CA ALA A 30 7.86 4.88 -4.90
C ALA A 30 9.25 5.48 -4.56
N GLY A 31 9.29 6.63 -3.87
CA GLY A 31 10.53 7.27 -3.45
C GLY A 31 11.27 6.52 -2.33
N PHE A 32 10.57 5.69 -1.56
CA PHE A 32 11.18 4.87 -0.51
C PHE A 32 11.74 3.54 -1.03
N LEU A 33 11.43 3.17 -2.27
CA LEU A 33 11.88 1.92 -2.87
C LEU A 33 13.10 2.20 -3.77
N PRO A 34 14.32 1.78 -3.38
CA PRO A 34 15.49 1.95 -4.24
C PRO A 34 15.28 1.18 -5.55
N GLN A 35 15.21 1.92 -6.67
CA GLN A 35 14.92 1.37 -8.00
C GLN A 35 13.58 0.62 -8.08
N GLY A 36 12.62 1.00 -7.24
CA GLY A 36 11.28 0.42 -7.24
C GLY A 36 10.22 1.33 -7.83
N ARG A 37 9.12 0.73 -8.27
CA ARG A 37 7.91 1.42 -8.71
C ARG A 37 6.69 0.78 -8.09
N VAL A 38 5.69 1.60 -7.79
CA VAL A 38 4.35 1.11 -7.51
C VAL A 38 3.61 1.02 -8.84
N THR A 39 3.21 -0.18 -9.22
CA THR A 39 2.39 -0.46 -10.40
C THR A 39 0.99 -0.85 -9.97
N HIS A 40 -0.02 -0.42 -10.72
CA HIS A 40 -1.40 -0.87 -10.57
C HIS A 40 -1.93 -0.72 -9.12
N HIS A 41 -2.38 0.48 -8.76
CA HIS A 41 -3.11 0.70 -7.52
C HIS A 41 -4.61 0.87 -7.81
N ALA A 42 -5.47 0.27 -7.00
CA ALA A 42 -6.90 0.44 -7.10
C ALA A 42 -7.54 0.41 -5.72
N TRP A 43 -8.47 1.34 -5.50
CA TRP A 43 -9.31 1.37 -4.32
C TRP A 43 -10.64 0.69 -4.60
N ALA A 44 -11.06 -0.18 -3.69
CA ALA A 44 -12.38 -0.80 -3.65
C ALA A 44 -13.01 -0.52 -2.28
N GLY A 45 -13.77 0.57 -2.17
CA GLY A 45 -14.28 1.04 -0.88
C GLY A 45 -13.13 1.45 0.05
N ASP A 46 -12.98 0.74 1.17
CA ASP A 46 -11.96 0.97 2.18
C ASP A 46 -10.71 0.07 2.00
N ARG A 47 -10.66 -0.71 0.91
CA ARG A 47 -9.54 -1.61 0.56
C ARG A 47 -8.68 -1.03 -0.55
N LEU A 48 -7.37 -1.00 -0.36
CA LEU A 48 -6.38 -0.67 -1.38
C LEU A 48 -5.64 -1.94 -1.80
N SER A 49 -5.63 -2.23 -3.09
CA SER A 49 -4.75 -3.23 -3.68
C SER A 49 -3.69 -2.53 -4.53
N PHE A 50 -2.42 -2.89 -4.33
CA PHE A 50 -1.31 -2.33 -5.09
C PHE A 50 -0.22 -3.35 -5.32
N THR A 51 0.55 -3.16 -6.39
CA THR A 51 1.72 -4.00 -6.68
C THR A 51 2.97 -3.15 -6.63
N VAL A 52 4.00 -3.65 -5.96
CA VAL A 52 5.32 -3.06 -5.92
C VAL A 52 6.27 -3.90 -6.76
N GLU A 53 7.03 -3.25 -7.63
CA GLU A 53 8.09 -3.89 -8.40
C GLU A 53 9.42 -3.23 -8.05
N ALA A 54 10.36 -3.98 -7.50
CA ALA A 54 11.69 -3.48 -7.14
C ALA A 54 12.70 -4.62 -7.19
N LEU A 55 13.94 -4.34 -7.64
CA LEU A 55 15.04 -5.33 -7.66
C LEU A 55 14.69 -6.65 -8.38
N GLY A 56 13.88 -6.59 -9.44
CA GLY A 56 13.40 -7.76 -10.18
C GLY A 56 12.35 -8.61 -9.44
N GLN A 57 11.87 -8.15 -8.28
CA GLN A 57 10.78 -8.78 -7.52
C GLN A 57 9.47 -8.03 -7.75
N ARG A 58 8.37 -8.78 -7.82
CA ARG A 58 7.00 -8.24 -7.87
C ARG A 58 6.25 -8.71 -6.63
N VAL A 59 5.79 -7.76 -5.82
CA VAL A 59 5.06 -8.01 -4.57
C VAL A 59 3.68 -7.39 -4.69
N SER A 60 2.64 -8.23 -4.62
CA SER A 60 1.26 -7.76 -4.50
C SER A 60 0.92 -7.57 -3.03
N ALA A 61 0.38 -6.41 -2.70
CA ALA A 61 0.00 -6.04 -1.35
C ALA A 61 -1.47 -5.61 -1.32
N GLN A 62 -2.11 -5.91 -0.18
CA GLN A 62 -3.46 -5.49 0.12
C GLN A 62 -3.46 -4.78 1.46
N LEU A 63 -4.22 -3.71 1.55
CA LEU A 63 -4.37 -2.91 2.76
C LEU A 63 -5.86 -2.63 2.96
N ASP A 64 -6.31 -2.85 4.19
CA ASP A 64 -7.67 -2.56 4.63
C ASP A 64 -7.66 -1.42 5.64
N VAL A 65 -8.52 -0.43 5.44
CA VAL A 65 -8.72 0.68 6.37
C VAL A 65 -9.95 0.37 7.24
N LEU A 66 -9.72 0.12 8.53
CA LEU A 66 -10.77 -0.21 9.51
C LEU A 66 -11.22 1.01 10.32
#